data_AF-A0A7T8GVT9-F1
#
_entry.id   AF-A0A7T8GVT9-F1
#
_cell.length_a   1.000
_cell.length_b   1.000
_cell.length_c   1.000
_cell.angle_alpha   90.00
_cell.angle_beta   90.00
_cell.angle_gamma   90.00
#
_symmetry.space_group_name_H-M   'P 1'
#
loop_
_entity.id
_entity.type
_entity.pdbx_description
1 polymer ?
#
loop_
_entity_poly.entity_id
_entity_poly.type
_entity_poly.pdbx_seq_one_letter_code
_entity_poly.pdbx_strand_id
1 'polypeptide(L)'
;MPACLGIHDEDNSGYADDTCIWAVANDLTTIGRLLTERAEAFYRFATGNGLKMNASKTQLLIGGSAKASEVKTFTIPIDRLDVRPSRTIELLGVTFVAAFSTSPHEANVVQSAKQCAALISRLSFHLPRGVYLQQLAKGLMLGRVSYAAAVTN
;
A
#
# COMPACT_ATOMS: atom_id res chain seq x y z
N MET A 1 -29.66 -8.53 -10.47
CA MET A 1 -28.69 -7.92 -11.39
C MET A 1 -27.33 -7.99 -10.71
N PRO A 2 -26.22 -8.26 -11.42
CA PRO A 2 -24.89 -8.19 -10.81
C PRO A 2 -24.72 -6.77 -10.24
N ALA A 3 -24.39 -6.67 -8.96
CA ALA A 3 -24.10 -5.39 -8.35
C ALA A 3 -22.90 -4.80 -9.09
N CYS A 4 -23.00 -3.57 -9.59
CA CYS A 4 -21.86 -2.83 -10.11
C CYS A 4 -21.18 -2.08 -8.95
N LEU A 5 -19.87 -1.85 -9.05
CA LEU A 5 -19.06 -1.30 -7.96
C LEU A 5 -19.50 0.11 -7.56
N GLY A 6 -20.20 0.85 -8.43
CA GLY A 6 -20.80 2.16 -8.11
C GLY A 6 -19.79 3.26 -7.75
N ILE A 7 -18.49 2.97 -7.86
CA ILE A 7 -17.36 3.87 -7.62
C ILE A 7 -16.71 4.11 -8.99
N HIS A 8 -16.32 5.36 -9.27
CA HIS A 8 -15.60 5.68 -10.50
C HIS A 8 -14.25 4.96 -10.56
N ASP A 9 -13.83 4.52 -11.74
CA ASP A 9 -12.56 3.82 -11.96
C ASP A 9 -11.34 4.70 -11.58
N GLU A 10 -11.48 6.02 -11.58
CA GLU A 10 -10.44 6.97 -11.17
C GLU A 10 -10.26 7.10 -9.65
N ASP A 11 -11.16 6.50 -8.87
CA ASP A 11 -11.19 6.56 -7.40
C ASP A 11 -10.87 5.22 -6.74
N ASN A 12 -10.58 4.19 -7.55
CA ASN A 12 -10.28 2.86 -7.06
C ASN A 12 -9.14 2.20 -7.85
N SER A 13 -8.42 1.31 -7.20
CA SER A 13 -7.42 0.45 -7.83
C SER A 13 -7.52 -0.94 -7.20
N GLY A 14 -7.60 -1.96 -8.04
CA GLY A 14 -7.72 -3.35 -7.62
C GLY A 14 -6.60 -4.19 -8.20
N TYR A 15 -6.04 -5.06 -7.38
CA TYR A 15 -5.15 -6.13 -7.82
C TYR A 15 -5.52 -7.42 -7.09
N ALA A 16 -5.98 -8.42 -7.84
CA ALA A 16 -6.55 -9.65 -7.29
C ALA A 16 -7.67 -9.36 -6.27
N ASP A 17 -7.49 -9.72 -5.00
CA ASP A 17 -8.43 -9.47 -3.89
C ASP A 17 -8.17 -8.17 -3.13
N ASP A 18 -7.01 -7.54 -3.35
CA ASP A 18 -6.67 -6.26 -2.74
C ASP A 18 -7.32 -5.12 -3.54
N THR A 19 -8.17 -4.34 -2.87
CA THR A 19 -8.79 -3.14 -3.45
C THR A 19 -8.44 -1.93 -2.59
N CYS A 20 -7.92 -0.88 -3.24
CA CYS A 20 -7.69 0.43 -2.66
C CYS A 20 -8.74 1.40 -3.20
N ILE A 21 -9.35 2.17 -2.31
CA ILE A 21 -10.27 3.26 -2.65
C ILE A 21 -9.74 4.51 -1.95
N TRP A 22 -9.60 5.61 -2.68
CA TRP A 22 -9.19 6.90 -2.12
C TRP A 22 -10.27 7.94 -2.35
N ALA A 23 -10.17 9.08 -1.68
CA ALA A 23 -10.99 10.27 -1.92
C ALA A 23 -10.17 11.52 -1.59
N VAL A 24 -10.39 12.60 -2.35
CA VAL A 24 -9.69 13.87 -2.16
C VAL A 24 -10.73 14.96 -1.91
N ALA A 25 -10.57 15.71 -0.81
CA ALA A 25 -11.35 16.90 -0.52
C ALA A 25 -10.57 17.84 0.41
N ASN A 26 -11.04 19.08 0.54
CA ASN A 26 -10.40 20.10 1.36
C ASN A 26 -10.70 19.96 2.87
N ASP A 27 -11.78 19.24 3.21
CA ASP A 27 -12.29 19.12 4.57
C ASP A 27 -12.41 17.65 5.00
N LEU A 28 -12.00 17.37 6.25
CA LEU A 28 -12.03 16.02 6.82
C LEU A 28 -13.46 15.44 6.86
N THR A 29 -14.47 16.27 7.12
CA THR A 29 -15.88 15.86 7.13
C THR A 29 -16.33 15.38 5.76
N THR A 30 -15.92 16.08 4.70
CA THR A 30 -16.24 15.72 3.31
C THR A 30 -15.53 14.42 2.91
N ILE A 31 -14.26 14.27 3.29
CA ILE A 31 -13.49 13.02 3.10
C ILE A 31 -14.20 11.85 3.80
N GLY A 32 -14.62 12.03 5.05
CA GLY A 32 -15.33 10.99 5.80
C GLY A 32 -16.63 10.57 5.16
N ARG A 33 -17.44 11.53 4.70
CA ARG A 33 -18.67 11.23 3.97
C ARG A 33 -18.38 10.44 2.69
N LEU A 34 -17.46 10.92 1.85
CA LEU A 34 -17.12 10.27 0.57
C LEU A 34 -16.55 8.86 0.77
N LEU A 35 -15.64 8.67 1.72
CA LEU A 35 -15.07 7.35 1.99
C LEU A 35 -16.10 6.39 2.59
N THR A 36 -17.02 6.89 3.44
CA THR A 36 -18.11 6.07 3.99
C THR A 36 -19.07 5.62 2.88
N GLU A 37 -19.48 6.54 2.00
CA GLU A 37 -20.34 6.24 0.85
C GLU A 37 -19.68 5.20 -0.08
N ARG A 38 -18.38 5.37 -0.37
CA ARG A 38 -17.63 4.43 -1.22
C ARG A 38 -17.41 3.08 -0.55
N ALA A 39 -17.09 3.05 0.74
CA ALA A 39 -16.94 1.80 1.49
C ALA A 39 -18.26 1.01 1.55
N GLU A 40 -19.39 1.71 1.71
CA GLU A 40 -20.71 1.08 1.69
C GLU A 40 -21.06 0.54 0.29
N ALA A 41 -20.77 1.30 -0.77
CA ALA A 41 -20.94 0.83 -2.14
C ALA A 41 -20.12 -0.43 -2.43
N PHE A 42 -18.85 -0.43 -2.01
CA PHE A 42 -17.96 -1.59 -2.13
C PHE A 42 -18.47 -2.80 -1.32
N TYR A 43 -18.96 -2.57 -0.10
CA TYR A 43 -19.54 -3.63 0.72
C TYR A 43 -20.77 -4.25 0.07
N ARG A 44 -21.70 -3.43 -0.43
CA ARG A 44 -22.89 -3.90 -1.16
C ARG A 44 -22.52 -4.67 -2.42
N PHE A 45 -21.50 -4.22 -3.13
CA PHE A 45 -20.96 -4.92 -4.29
C PHE A 45 -20.37 -6.29 -3.90
N ALA A 46 -19.51 -6.34 -2.89
CA ALA A 46 -18.87 -7.57 -2.45
C ALA A 46 -19.92 -8.59 -1.98
N THR A 47 -20.82 -8.18 -1.08
CA THR A 47 -21.87 -9.06 -0.55
C THR A 47 -22.87 -9.51 -1.63
N GLY A 48 -23.24 -8.60 -2.54
CA GLY A 48 -24.13 -8.92 -3.68
C GLY A 48 -23.53 -9.92 -4.66
N ASN A 49 -22.20 -10.04 -4.71
CA ASN A 49 -21.46 -11.03 -5.50
C ASN A 49 -21.02 -12.26 -4.68
N GLY A 50 -21.49 -12.42 -3.44
CA GLY A 50 -21.16 -13.55 -2.57
C GLY A 50 -19.74 -13.49 -1.96
N LEU A 51 -19.08 -12.35 -2.03
CA LEU A 51 -17.77 -12.10 -1.43
C LEU A 51 -17.91 -11.56 0.00
N LYS A 52 -16.95 -11.94 0.86
CA LYS A 52 -16.88 -11.45 2.24
C LYS A 52 -15.70 -10.50 2.38
N MET A 53 -16.00 -9.24 2.70
CA MET A 53 -14.95 -8.26 2.98
C MET A 53 -14.33 -8.52 4.36
N ASN A 54 -13.00 -8.39 4.44
CA ASN A 54 -12.28 -8.59 5.68
C ASN A 54 -12.01 -7.25 6.38
N ALA A 55 -12.93 -6.86 7.27
CA ALA A 55 -12.85 -5.60 8.00
C ALA A 55 -11.57 -5.50 8.88
N SER A 56 -11.02 -6.62 9.38
CA SER A 56 -9.79 -6.58 10.19
C SER A 56 -8.53 -6.35 9.37
N LYS A 57 -8.56 -6.64 8.06
CA LYS A 57 -7.49 -6.30 7.11
C LYS A 57 -7.66 -4.92 6.48
N THR A 58 -8.84 -4.31 6.62
CA THR A 58 -9.10 -3.00 6.01
C THR A 58 -8.33 -1.93 6.76
N GLN A 59 -7.41 -1.26 6.09
CA GLN A 59 -6.60 -0.19 6.66
C GLN A 59 -7.01 1.16 6.07
N LEU A 60 -6.95 2.20 6.89
CA LEU A 60 -7.25 3.57 6.50
C LEU A 60 -6.01 4.44 6.66
N LEU A 61 -5.66 5.20 5.62
CA LEU A 61 -4.65 6.26 5.67
C LEU A 61 -5.32 7.60 5.43
N ILE A 62 -4.96 8.61 6.21
CA ILE A 62 -5.37 10.00 5.96
C ILE A 62 -4.08 10.81 5.77
N GLY A 63 -3.88 11.27 4.54
CA GLY A 63 -2.80 12.19 4.19
C GLY A 63 -3.32 13.63 4.12
N GLY A 64 -2.56 14.58 4.64
CA GLY A 64 -2.88 16.01 4.53
C GLY A 64 -2.43 16.83 5.73
N SER A 65 -2.75 18.12 5.71
CA SER A 65 -2.41 19.09 6.77
C SER A 65 -3.36 19.07 7.97
N ALA A 66 -4.26 18.09 8.06
CA ALA A 66 -5.17 17.93 9.18
C ALA A 66 -4.40 17.72 10.50
N LYS A 67 -4.93 18.25 11.61
CA LYS A 67 -4.27 18.11 12.91
C LYS A 67 -4.26 16.64 13.32
N ALA A 68 -3.13 16.17 13.86
CA ALA A 68 -2.98 14.78 14.32
C ALA A 68 -4.05 14.37 15.37
N SER A 69 -4.61 15.33 16.12
CA SER A 69 -5.73 15.09 17.04
C SER A 69 -7.03 14.76 16.33
N GLU A 70 -7.35 15.47 15.25
CA GLU A 70 -8.57 15.28 14.45
C GLU A 70 -8.51 13.98 13.66
N VAL A 71 -7.32 13.64 13.14
CA VAL A 71 -7.08 12.36 12.46
C VAL A 71 -7.26 11.18 13.42
N LYS A 72 -6.76 11.25 14.66
CA LYS A 72 -6.91 10.14 15.63
C LYS A 72 -8.36 9.86 16.02
N THR A 73 -9.21 10.89 16.03
CA THR A 73 -10.63 10.77 16.36
C THR A 73 -11.49 10.37 15.18
N PHE A 74 -10.96 10.40 13.97
CA PHE A 74 -11.68 10.05 12.77
C PHE A 74 -11.86 8.52 12.68
N THR A 75 -13.07 8.09 12.39
CA THR A 75 -13.41 6.68 12.18
C THR A 75 -14.35 6.57 11.00
N ILE A 76 -14.15 5.53 10.20
CA ILE A 76 -15.09 5.19 9.12
C ILE A 76 -15.82 3.92 9.53
N PRO A 77 -17.16 3.95 9.63
CA PRO A 77 -17.94 2.75 9.88
C PRO A 77 -17.96 1.90 8.62
N ILE A 78 -17.45 0.67 8.72
CA ILE A 78 -17.51 -0.31 7.64
C ILE A 78 -18.14 -1.58 8.21
N ASP A 79 -19.34 -1.92 7.73
CA ASP A 79 -20.18 -3.01 8.25
C ASP A 79 -20.54 -2.85 9.74
N ARG A 80 -19.77 -3.47 10.64
CA ARG A 80 -19.92 -3.39 12.11
C ARG A 80 -18.64 -2.98 12.84
N LEU A 81 -17.61 -2.60 12.09
CA LEU A 81 -16.29 -2.27 12.61
C LEU A 81 -15.93 -0.84 12.24
N ASP A 82 -15.51 -0.08 13.24
CA ASP A 82 -14.96 1.26 13.04
C ASP A 82 -13.49 1.13 12.65
N VAL A 83 -13.19 1.40 11.39
CA VAL A 83 -11.81 1.42 10.91
C VAL A 83 -11.19 2.75 11.32
N ARG A 84 -10.12 2.66 12.12
CA ARG A 84 -9.33 3.81 12.57
C ARG A 84 -8.18 4.08 11.61
N PRO A 85 -7.82 5.35 11.38
CA PRO A 85 -6.68 5.69 10.56
C PRO A 85 -5.38 5.21 11.21
N SER A 86 -4.61 4.48 10.43
CA SER A 86 -3.24 4.11 10.74
C SER A 86 -2.29 5.19 10.20
N ARG A 87 -1.09 5.26 10.77
CA ARG A 87 0.00 6.12 10.25
C ARG A 87 0.62 5.55 8.98
N THR A 88 0.45 4.26 8.76
CA THR A 88 1.02 3.53 7.64
C THR A 88 0.00 2.54 7.08
N ILE A 89 -0.01 2.38 5.77
CA ILE A 89 -0.72 1.30 5.09
C ILE A 89 0.24 0.50 4.23
N GLU A 90 -0.02 -0.79 4.12
CA GLU A 90 0.70 -1.67 3.20
C GLU A 90 -0.21 -1.96 2.01
N LEU A 91 0.26 -1.62 0.82
CA LEU A 91 -0.44 -1.90 -0.44
C LEU A 91 0.54 -2.58 -1.38
N LEU A 92 0.24 -3.83 -1.77
CA LEU A 92 1.07 -4.65 -2.66
C LEU A 92 2.55 -4.73 -2.24
N GLY A 93 2.84 -4.79 -0.94
CA GLY A 93 4.21 -4.83 -0.41
C GLY A 93 4.95 -3.49 -0.40
N VAL A 94 4.24 -2.38 -0.64
CA VAL A 94 4.74 -1.01 -0.47
C VAL A 94 4.11 -0.40 0.78
N THR A 95 4.95 0.14 1.65
CA THR A 95 4.48 0.86 2.85
C THR A 95 4.37 2.35 2.55
N PHE A 96 3.16 2.88 2.63
CA PHE A 96 2.87 4.30 2.49
C PHE A 96 2.71 4.95 3.87
N VAL A 97 3.28 6.14 4.03
CA VAL A 97 3.15 6.98 5.25
C VAL A 97 2.17 8.11 4.99
N ALA A 98 1.69 8.76 6.06
CA ALA A 98 1.05 10.07 5.99
C ALA A 98 1.85 11.02 5.06
N ALA A 99 1.12 11.73 4.18
CA ALA A 99 1.63 12.45 3.00
C ALA A 99 1.95 11.57 1.76
N PHE A 100 1.48 10.31 1.71
CA PHE A 100 1.69 9.38 0.60
C PHE A 100 3.18 9.16 0.26
N SER A 101 4.05 9.33 1.26
CA SER A 101 5.48 9.12 1.10
C SER A 101 5.83 7.63 1.14
N THR A 102 6.71 7.22 0.22
CA THR A 102 7.31 5.89 0.11
C THR A 102 8.63 5.76 0.86
N SER A 103 9.03 6.77 1.66
CA SER A 103 10.34 6.80 2.33
C SER A 103 10.68 5.53 3.14
N PRO A 104 9.76 4.87 3.88
CA PRO A 104 10.09 3.61 4.55
C PRO A 104 10.37 2.47 3.57
N HIS A 105 9.66 2.43 2.45
CA HIS A 105 9.88 1.46 1.39
C HIS A 105 11.29 1.64 0.79
N GLU A 106 11.66 2.87 0.45
CA GLU A 106 12.99 3.21 -0.05
C GLU A 106 14.09 2.84 0.96
N ALA A 107 13.90 3.14 2.24
CA ALA A 107 14.85 2.78 3.30
C ALA A 107 15.04 1.25 3.40
N ASN A 108 13.95 0.48 3.30
CA ASN A 108 13.99 -0.98 3.31
C ASN A 108 14.70 -1.54 2.07
N VAL A 109 14.45 -0.98 0.90
CA VAL A 109 15.14 -1.37 -0.35
C VAL A 109 16.64 -1.08 -0.23
N VAL A 110 17.03 0.10 0.25
CA VAL A 110 18.43 0.47 0.47
C VAL A 110 19.09 -0.49 1.46
N GLN A 111 18.42 -0.81 2.57
CA GLN A 111 18.96 -1.73 3.56
C GLN A 111 19.12 -3.15 3.00
N SER A 112 18.13 -3.62 2.24
CA SER A 112 18.19 -4.93 1.58
C SER A 112 19.31 -4.99 0.53
N ALA A 113 19.51 -3.90 -0.23
CA ALA A 113 20.62 -3.77 -1.17
C ALA A 113 21.97 -3.79 -0.44
N LYS A 114 22.12 -3.09 0.69
CA LYS A 114 23.33 -3.16 1.51
C LYS A 114 23.63 -4.58 2.00
N GLN A 115 22.62 -5.30 2.47
CA GLN A 115 22.76 -6.69 2.89
C GLN A 115 23.20 -7.60 1.74
N CYS A 116 22.57 -7.46 0.56
CA CYS A 116 22.96 -8.22 -0.62
C CYS A 116 24.39 -7.89 -1.06
N ALA A 117 24.81 -6.62 -1.02
CA ALA A 117 26.17 -6.21 -1.34
C ALA A 117 27.19 -6.82 -0.37
N ALA A 118 26.87 -6.84 0.93
CA ALA A 118 27.69 -7.50 1.94
C ALA A 118 27.80 -9.01 1.72
N LEU A 119 26.70 -9.68 1.36
CA LEU A 119 26.70 -11.10 1.02
C LEU A 119 27.55 -11.39 -0.22
N ILE A 120 27.40 -10.61 -1.29
CA ILE A 120 28.21 -10.73 -2.51
C ILE A 120 29.69 -10.50 -2.19
N SER A 121 30.00 -9.52 -1.34
CA SER A 121 31.38 -9.25 -0.91
C SER A 121 31.97 -10.45 -0.16
N ARG A 122 31.20 -11.09 0.74
CA ARG A 122 31.63 -12.31 1.44
C ARG A 122 31.81 -13.48 0.48
N LEU A 123 30.88 -13.66 -0.45
CA LEU A 123 30.95 -14.69 -1.48
C LEU A 123 32.14 -14.50 -2.43
N SER A 124 32.57 -13.26 -2.65
CA SER A 124 33.75 -12.95 -3.48
C SER A 124 35.08 -13.50 -2.95
N PHE A 125 35.12 -13.94 -1.68
CA PHE A 125 36.27 -14.61 -1.07
C PHE A 125 36.25 -16.13 -1.29
N HIS A 126 35.10 -16.71 -1.65
CA HIS A 126 34.92 -18.15 -1.80
C HIS A 126 34.57 -18.57 -3.24
N LEU A 127 34.15 -17.62 -4.07
CA LEU A 127 33.82 -17.84 -5.48
C LEU A 127 34.81 -17.10 -6.38
N PRO A 128 35.17 -17.68 -7.54
CA PRO A 128 35.98 -17.01 -8.53
C PRO A 128 35.33 -15.69 -8.95
N ARG A 129 36.10 -14.59 -8.87
CA ARG A 129 35.68 -13.28 -9.36
C ARG A 129 35.62 -13.34 -10.89
N GLY A 130 34.43 -13.57 -11.41
CA GLY A 130 34.19 -13.75 -12.84
C GLY A 130 32.72 -13.59 -13.21
N VAL A 131 32.38 -14.08 -14.40
CA VAL A 131 31.05 -13.90 -15.01
C VAL A 131 29.92 -14.41 -14.11
N TYR A 132 30.11 -15.52 -13.40
CA TYR A 132 29.08 -16.10 -12.53
C TYR A 132 28.76 -15.24 -11.30
N LEU A 133 29.78 -14.66 -10.65
CA LEU A 133 29.55 -13.76 -9.51
C LEU A 133 28.87 -12.46 -9.95
N GLN A 134 29.25 -11.95 -11.13
CA GLN A 134 28.60 -10.78 -11.72
C GLN A 134 27.14 -11.06 -12.13
N GLN A 135 26.85 -12.23 -12.69
CA GLN A 135 25.49 -12.65 -13.02
C GLN A 135 24.64 -12.81 -11.77
N LEU A 136 25.17 -13.44 -10.72
CA LEU A 136 24.48 -13.57 -9.43
C LEU A 136 24.19 -12.20 -8.81
N ALA A 137 25.18 -11.32 -8.78
CA ALA A 137 25.03 -9.96 -8.27
C ALA A 137 23.97 -9.17 -9.05
N LYS A 138 24.00 -9.24 -10.38
CA LYS A 138 23.01 -8.58 -11.25
C LYS A 138 21.62 -9.17 -11.02
N GLY A 139 21.45 -10.49 -11.02
CA GLY A 139 20.15 -11.13 -10.82
C GLY A 139 19.49 -10.75 -9.50
N LEU A 140 20.26 -10.70 -8.41
CA LEU A 140 19.75 -10.35 -7.08
C LEU A 140 19.42 -8.85 -6.92
N MET A 141 20.24 -7.97 -7.52
CA MET A 141 20.05 -6.52 -7.37
C MET A 141 19.04 -5.95 -8.36
N LEU A 142 19.07 -6.40 -9.62
CA LEU A 142 18.27 -5.78 -10.69
C LEU A 142 16.77 -5.92 -10.41
N GLY A 143 16.32 -7.07 -9.93
CA GLY A 143 14.90 -7.28 -9.58
C GLY A 143 14.44 -6.35 -8.45
N ARG A 144 15.26 -6.16 -7.42
CA ARG A 144 14.94 -5.30 -6.27
C ARG A 144 14.94 -3.83 -6.64
N VAL A 145 15.94 -3.38 -7.39
CA VAL A 145 16.05 -1.99 -7.84
C VAL A 145 14.93 -1.67 -8.83
N SER A 146 14.61 -2.59 -9.76
CA SER A 146 13.51 -2.38 -10.72
C SER A 146 12.16 -2.28 -10.02
N TYR A 147 11.93 -3.10 -9.00
CA TYR A 147 10.72 -3.04 -8.19
C TYR A 147 10.60 -1.70 -7.44
N ALA A 148 11.69 -1.26 -6.79
CA ALA A 148 11.71 0.02 -6.08
C ALA A 148 11.55 1.23 -7.01
N ALA A 149 12.18 1.18 -8.20
CA ALA A 149 12.08 2.24 -9.19
C ALA A 149 10.65 2.43 -9.73
N ALA A 150 9.85 1.36 -9.79
CA ALA A 150 8.45 1.45 -10.20
C ALA A 150 7.54 2.12 -9.15
N VAL A 151 8.03 2.24 -7.91
CA VAL A 151 7.25 2.70 -6.75
C VAL A 151 7.70 4.07 -6.25
N THR A 152 8.92 4.50 -6.61
CA THR A 152 9.47 5.79 -6.16
C THR A 152 8.77 6.94 -6.88
N ASN A 153 8.30 7.91 -6.11
CA ASN A 153 7.54 9.08 -6.57
C ASN A 153 8.47 10.28 -6.85
#